data_AF-A0A424SVE7-F1
#
_entry.id   AF-A0A424SVE7-F1
#
_cell.length_a   1.000
_cell.length_b   1.000
_cell.length_c   1.000
_cell.angle_alpha   90.00
_cell.angle_beta   90.00
_cell.angle_gamma   90.00
#
_symmetry.space_group_name_H-M   'P 1'
#
loop_
_entity.id
_entity.type
_entity.pdbx_description
1 polymer ?
#
loop_
_entity_poly.entity_id
_entity_poly.type
_entity_poly.pdbx_seq_one_letter_code
_entity_poly.pdbx_strand_id
1 'polypeptide(L)'
;MTARNPLYYDSGNLVEMSSAQLLEWQRKAISMYAGNPSVVCSVAANSGDLSPTMADTRFRSSAATQQASSHPGSGSLTTVTTNFDHISGNAVTNPSTLSDTGKSFPVYYDGSGSIQAMSLTDFLDTFIKPAIVLMTASSEGNTGDFGGTFAIKTSTSVTGFTLISSTAVFTDTRADTGSYSSDQIGTSGTFQDHSSTVNNYYLHRQDATAITPSKNLLYIDSNNDLKEYATSGDDAADITDVLEQFIRDLAASDDNAADHNIRYNINGSGETRGDSMVDTKLDGSGTETNRFVGGDDYRSQKFPNGSSATISTFNFKINRE
;
A
#
# COMPACT_ATOMS: atom_id res chain seq x y z
N MET A 1 15.19 25.67 9.09
CA MET A 1 15.86 24.68 9.96
C MET A 1 16.61 23.72 9.08
N THR A 2 17.62 23.06 9.63
CA THR A 2 18.68 22.39 8.86
C THR A 2 18.98 21.06 9.50
N ALA A 3 19.06 19.99 8.71
CA ALA A 3 19.58 18.72 9.17
C ALA A 3 20.96 18.93 9.83
N ARG A 4 21.17 18.27 10.98
CA ARG A 4 22.40 18.35 11.76
C ARG A 4 23.21 17.08 11.60
N ASN A 5 24.48 17.18 11.95
CA ASN A 5 25.36 16.03 12.06
C ASN A 5 25.55 15.72 13.56
N PRO A 6 24.83 14.71 14.10
CA PRO A 6 24.99 14.31 15.49
C PRO A 6 26.41 13.86 15.79
N LEU A 7 26.81 13.98 17.06
CA LEU A 7 28.09 13.48 17.54
C LEU A 7 27.99 12.03 17.99
N TYR A 8 29.11 11.32 17.87
CA TYR A 8 29.35 10.01 18.46
C TYR A 8 30.79 9.92 19.00
N TYR A 9 31.05 8.97 19.89
CA TYR A 9 32.40 8.69 20.37
C TYR A 9 33.18 7.79 19.41
N ASP A 10 34.40 8.22 19.07
CA ASP A 10 35.37 7.40 18.32
C ASP A 10 36.75 7.51 18.96
N SER A 11 37.20 6.43 19.59
CA SER A 11 38.55 6.35 20.19
C SER A 11 38.88 7.53 21.11
N GLY A 12 37.91 7.97 21.93
CA GLY A 12 38.06 9.09 22.87
C GLY A 12 37.85 10.48 22.27
N ASN A 13 37.54 10.58 20.97
CA ASN A 13 37.20 11.83 20.30
C ASN A 13 35.70 11.90 20.02
N LEU A 14 35.19 13.12 19.89
CA LEU A 14 33.85 13.38 19.38
C LEU A 14 33.94 13.59 17.87
N VAL A 15 33.11 12.86 17.13
CA VAL A 15 33.10 12.88 15.67
C VAL A 15 31.67 13.09 15.19
N GLU A 16 31.50 13.93 14.18
CA GLU A 16 30.22 14.13 13.50
C GLU A 16 29.87 12.91 12.64
N MET A 17 28.61 12.46 12.71
CA MET A 17 28.13 11.38 11.87
C MET A 17 28.19 11.74 10.38
N SER A 18 28.59 10.77 9.58
CA SER A 18 28.49 10.81 8.12
C SER A 18 27.03 10.62 7.66
N SER A 19 26.75 10.96 6.39
CA SER A 19 25.43 10.73 5.79
C SER A 19 25.02 9.26 5.79
N ALA A 20 25.98 8.32 5.70
CA ALA A 20 25.69 6.89 5.77
C ALA A 20 25.25 6.45 7.17
N GLN A 21 25.90 6.96 8.21
CA GLN A 21 25.51 6.70 9.61
C GLN A 21 24.16 7.34 9.95
N LEU A 22 23.86 8.52 9.41
CA LEU A 22 22.53 9.13 9.52
C LEU A 22 21.46 8.27 8.85
N LEU A 23 21.73 7.72 7.66
CA LEU A 23 20.81 6.82 6.96
C LEU A 23 20.49 5.56 7.78
N GLU A 24 21.46 5.01 8.52
CA GLU A 24 21.24 3.89 9.43
C GLU A 24 20.22 4.27 10.52
N TRP A 25 20.32 5.46 11.11
CA TRP A 25 19.37 5.95 12.11
C TRP A 25 17.98 6.26 11.54
N GLN A 26 17.91 6.80 10.31
CA GLN A 26 16.65 7.00 9.60
C GLN A 26 15.95 5.66 9.34
N ARG A 27 16.68 4.63 8.87
CA ARG A 27 16.15 3.27 8.72
C ARG A 27 15.79 2.62 10.04
N LYS A 28 16.51 2.92 11.12
CA LYS A 28 16.13 2.49 12.46
C LYS A 28 14.77 3.07 12.85
N ALA A 29 14.51 4.35 12.60
CA ALA A 29 13.19 4.96 12.82
C ALA A 29 12.09 4.26 12.02
N ILE A 30 12.35 3.94 10.73
CA ILE A 30 11.40 3.19 9.87
C ILE A 30 11.14 1.79 10.46
N SER A 31 12.17 1.11 10.97
CA SER A 31 12.01 -0.19 11.64
C SER A 31 11.12 -0.09 12.88
N MET A 32 11.24 1.00 13.67
CA MET A 32 10.39 1.21 14.84
C MET A 32 8.94 1.47 14.42
N TYR A 33 8.73 2.32 13.41
CA TYR A 33 7.41 2.55 12.81
C TYR A 33 6.78 1.24 12.33
N ALA A 34 7.55 0.38 11.67
CA ALA A 34 7.07 -0.88 11.11
C ALA A 34 6.52 -1.85 12.17
N GLY A 35 7.06 -1.81 13.38
CA GLY A 35 6.56 -2.59 14.52
C GLY A 35 5.17 -2.14 14.98
N ASN A 36 4.86 -0.85 14.87
CA ASN A 36 3.61 -0.26 15.33
C ASN A 36 3.17 0.95 14.47
N PRO A 37 2.71 0.75 13.21
CA PRO A 37 2.38 1.85 12.33
C PRO A 37 1.22 2.70 12.87
N SER A 38 1.33 4.02 12.75
CA SER A 38 0.27 4.96 13.16
C SER A 38 -0.77 5.23 12.07
N VAL A 39 -0.47 4.91 10.81
CA VAL A 39 -1.39 5.00 9.68
C VAL A 39 -1.58 3.62 9.10
N VAL A 40 -2.79 3.07 9.21
CA VAL A 40 -3.06 1.69 8.81
C VAL A 40 -4.15 1.61 7.73
N CYS A 41 -3.95 0.66 6.82
CA CYS A 41 -4.98 0.18 5.90
C CYS A 41 -5.47 -1.20 6.35
N SER A 42 -6.73 -1.50 6.06
CA SER A 42 -7.36 -2.79 6.38
C SER A 42 -8.24 -3.25 5.22
N VAL A 43 -8.62 -4.53 5.25
CA VAL A 43 -9.56 -5.10 4.29
C VAL A 43 -10.95 -5.19 4.91
N ALA A 44 -11.85 -4.34 4.44
CA ALA A 44 -13.26 -4.34 4.80
C ALA A 44 -14.02 -5.43 4.05
N ALA A 45 -15.03 -6.01 4.72
CA ALA A 45 -15.83 -7.08 4.13
C ALA A 45 -16.65 -6.60 2.92
N ASN A 46 -17.22 -5.39 2.94
CA ASN A 46 -18.10 -4.88 1.88
C ASN A 46 -18.09 -3.34 1.71
N SER A 47 -17.30 -2.59 2.48
CA SER A 47 -17.38 -1.11 2.51
C SER A 47 -16.06 -0.46 2.91
N GLY A 48 -15.06 -0.61 2.04
CA GLY A 48 -13.85 0.20 2.03
C GLY A 48 -14.18 1.68 1.78
N ASP A 49 -13.28 2.56 2.16
CA ASP A 49 -13.43 4.02 2.03
C ASP A 49 -12.43 4.65 1.06
N LEU A 50 -11.43 3.89 0.60
CA LEU A 50 -10.53 4.39 -0.43
C LEU A 50 -11.24 4.47 -1.77
N SER A 51 -11.08 5.61 -2.42
CA SER A 51 -11.72 5.93 -3.70
C SER A 51 -10.67 6.10 -4.81
N PRO A 52 -11.05 5.90 -6.09
CA PRO A 52 -12.37 5.46 -6.55
C PRO A 52 -12.66 3.98 -6.28
N THR A 53 -13.94 3.61 -6.30
CA THR A 53 -14.39 2.21 -6.38
C THR A 53 -13.73 1.51 -7.56
N MET A 54 -13.20 0.31 -7.33
CA MET A 54 -12.56 -0.49 -8.37
C MET A 54 -13.59 -1.43 -8.99
N ALA A 55 -13.76 -1.38 -10.31
CA ALA A 55 -14.74 -2.20 -11.01
C ALA A 55 -14.04 -3.29 -11.84
N ASP A 56 -14.49 -4.52 -11.69
CA ASP A 56 -14.18 -5.65 -12.57
C ASP A 56 -15.29 -5.81 -13.59
N THR A 57 -14.94 -6.00 -14.86
CA THR A 57 -15.90 -6.11 -15.96
C THR A 57 -15.64 -7.31 -16.85
N ARG A 58 -16.70 -8.09 -17.06
CA ARG A 58 -16.65 -9.24 -17.98
C ARG A 58 -17.86 -9.31 -18.87
N PHE A 59 -17.73 -9.99 -20.00
CA PHE A 59 -18.89 -10.32 -20.79
C PHE A 59 -19.62 -11.53 -20.21
N ARG A 60 -20.94 -11.51 -20.34
CA ARG A 60 -21.79 -12.70 -20.40
C ARG A 60 -22.43 -12.77 -21.77
N SER A 61 -23.11 -13.88 -22.06
CA SER A 61 -23.85 -14.05 -23.32
C SER A 61 -24.89 -12.96 -23.58
N SER A 62 -25.39 -12.86 -24.81
CA SER A 62 -26.63 -12.09 -25.06
C SER A 62 -27.82 -12.73 -24.35
N ALA A 63 -28.94 -12.00 -24.25
CA ALA A 63 -30.21 -12.64 -23.98
C ALA A 63 -30.49 -13.68 -25.07
N ALA A 64 -30.92 -14.88 -24.67
CA ALA A 64 -31.41 -15.88 -25.62
C ALA A 64 -32.67 -15.33 -26.31
N THR A 65 -32.82 -15.65 -27.59
CA THR A 65 -34.01 -15.36 -28.39
C THR A 65 -34.61 -16.68 -28.86
N GLN A 66 -35.93 -16.72 -29.03
CA GLN A 66 -36.68 -17.93 -29.41
C GLN A 66 -37.75 -17.59 -30.45
N GLN A 67 -37.93 -18.47 -31.45
CA GLN A 67 -39.06 -18.37 -32.37
C GLN A 67 -39.48 -19.74 -32.92
N ALA A 68 -40.66 -19.76 -33.57
CA ALA A 68 -41.33 -20.98 -34.00
C ALA A 68 -40.79 -21.63 -35.28
N SER A 69 -40.28 -20.82 -36.22
CA SER A 69 -40.16 -21.24 -37.62
C SER A 69 -38.74 -21.26 -38.17
N SER A 70 -37.75 -20.69 -37.46
CA SER A 70 -36.35 -20.64 -37.89
C SER A 70 -35.44 -20.18 -36.73
N HIS A 71 -34.11 -20.15 -36.86
CA HIS A 71 -33.26 -19.56 -35.82
C HIS A 71 -33.35 -18.02 -35.82
N PRO A 72 -33.73 -17.40 -34.69
CA PRO A 72 -33.81 -15.94 -34.62
C PRO A 72 -32.40 -15.34 -34.62
N GLY A 73 -32.29 -14.03 -34.85
CA GLY A 73 -31.03 -13.33 -34.54
C GLY A 73 -30.87 -13.17 -33.04
N SER A 74 -29.65 -13.35 -32.52
CA SER A 74 -29.33 -13.01 -31.13
C SER A 74 -29.03 -11.52 -30.95
N GLY A 75 -29.18 -11.05 -29.70
CA GLY A 75 -28.83 -9.69 -29.31
C GLY A 75 -27.32 -9.44 -29.19
N SER A 76 -26.96 -8.31 -28.59
CA SER A 76 -25.58 -7.98 -28.23
C SER A 76 -25.14 -8.70 -26.94
N LEU A 77 -23.83 -8.90 -26.77
CA LEU A 77 -23.25 -9.33 -25.49
C LEU A 77 -23.60 -8.33 -24.39
N THR A 78 -23.69 -8.82 -23.15
CA THR A 78 -23.96 -7.98 -21.97
C THR A 78 -22.73 -7.92 -21.08
N THR A 79 -22.40 -6.74 -20.58
CA THR A 79 -21.35 -6.56 -19.56
C THR A 79 -21.92 -6.84 -18.18
N VAL A 80 -21.23 -7.66 -17.40
CA VAL A 80 -21.41 -7.78 -15.96
C VAL A 80 -20.31 -6.96 -15.30
N THR A 81 -20.67 -6.16 -14.31
CA THR A 81 -19.74 -5.33 -13.53
C THR A 81 -19.86 -5.70 -12.07
N THR A 82 -18.72 -5.97 -11.44
CA THR A 82 -18.61 -6.21 -10.00
C THR A 82 -17.73 -5.13 -9.40
N ASN A 83 -18.24 -4.43 -8.39
CA ASN A 83 -17.49 -3.40 -7.69
C ASN A 83 -16.77 -3.98 -6.48
N PHE A 84 -15.52 -3.57 -6.29
CA PHE A 84 -14.67 -3.91 -5.16
C PHE A 84 -14.41 -2.64 -4.35
N ASP A 85 -15.07 -2.56 -3.19
CA ASP A 85 -14.86 -1.55 -2.16
C ASP A 85 -14.36 -2.28 -0.91
N HIS A 86 -13.12 -2.78 -0.94
CA HIS A 86 -12.57 -3.62 0.12
C HIS A 86 -11.44 -2.98 0.91
N ILE A 87 -10.85 -1.87 0.46
CA ILE A 87 -9.74 -1.25 1.20
C ILE A 87 -10.28 -0.09 2.02
N SER A 88 -10.16 -0.21 3.34
CA SER A 88 -10.34 0.91 4.27
C SER A 88 -8.98 1.47 4.62
N GLY A 89 -8.78 2.76 4.43
CA GLY A 89 -7.50 3.43 4.54
C GLY A 89 -7.51 4.68 5.41
N ASN A 90 -6.30 5.03 5.80
CA ASN A 90 -5.93 6.15 6.65
C ASN A 90 -6.58 6.14 8.04
N ALA A 91 -6.78 4.97 8.64
CA ALA A 91 -7.05 4.93 10.08
C ALA A 91 -5.79 5.41 10.82
N VAL A 92 -5.92 6.51 11.55
CA VAL A 92 -4.81 7.22 12.19
C VAL A 92 -4.85 7.04 13.71
N THR A 93 -3.69 6.78 14.33
CA THR A 93 -3.50 6.79 15.78
C THR A 93 -2.28 7.61 16.16
N ASN A 94 -2.50 8.75 16.83
CA ASN A 94 -1.42 9.62 17.30
C ASN A 94 -0.82 9.10 18.60
N PRO A 95 0.51 8.95 18.71
CA PRO A 95 1.17 8.67 19.97
C PRO A 95 1.28 9.94 20.84
N SER A 96 1.65 9.76 22.10
CA SER A 96 2.21 10.87 22.88
C SER A 96 3.68 11.05 22.51
N THR A 97 4.14 12.30 22.43
CA THR A 97 5.53 12.64 22.11
C THR A 97 6.27 13.23 23.31
N LEU A 98 7.57 12.98 23.36
CA LEU A 98 8.47 13.58 24.35
C LEU A 98 8.51 15.10 24.21
N SER A 99 8.40 15.82 25.33
CA SER A 99 8.57 17.28 25.33
C SER A 99 10.03 17.69 25.24
N ASP A 100 10.32 18.75 24.48
CA ASP A 100 11.67 19.32 24.39
C ASP A 100 12.00 20.10 25.67
N THR A 101 13.02 19.63 26.39
CA THR A 101 13.54 20.27 27.61
C THR A 101 14.82 21.08 27.36
N GLY A 102 15.24 21.21 26.10
CA GLY A 102 16.52 21.76 25.67
C GLY A 102 17.68 20.75 25.77
N LYS A 103 17.41 19.51 26.20
CA LYS A 103 18.37 18.39 26.29
C LYS A 103 17.78 17.03 25.89
N SER A 104 16.55 17.03 25.37
CA SER A 104 15.78 15.80 25.10
C SER A 104 16.32 15.00 23.90
N PHE A 105 17.12 15.63 23.05
CA PHE A 105 17.53 15.09 21.75
C PHE A 105 19.06 14.99 21.60
N PRO A 106 19.55 14.26 20.58
CA PRO A 106 20.97 14.08 20.35
C PRO A 106 21.75 15.39 20.23
N VAL A 107 23.06 15.34 20.50
CA VAL A 107 23.92 16.53 20.43
C VAL A 107 24.65 16.67 19.10
N TYR A 108 24.99 17.92 18.75
CA TYR A 108 25.77 18.31 17.58
C TYR A 108 26.71 19.49 17.93
N TYR A 109 27.61 19.88 17.02
CA TYR A 109 28.39 21.10 17.15
C TYR A 109 27.62 22.34 16.64
N ASP A 110 27.51 23.39 17.45
CA ASP A 110 26.72 24.60 17.15
C ASP A 110 27.34 25.57 16.12
N GLY A 111 28.30 25.11 15.33
CA GLY A 111 29.06 25.93 14.37
C GLY A 111 30.17 26.78 15.00
N SER A 112 30.14 27.02 16.32
CA SER A 112 31.25 27.59 17.08
C SER A 112 32.23 26.53 17.58
N GLY A 113 31.88 25.25 17.43
CA GLY A 113 32.60 24.11 18.01
C GLY A 113 32.14 23.75 19.42
N SER A 114 31.13 24.43 19.94
CA SER A 114 30.49 24.07 21.22
C SER A 114 29.45 22.98 21.01
N ILE A 115 29.25 22.15 22.03
CA ILE A 115 28.30 21.03 21.97
C ILE A 115 26.94 21.53 22.44
N GLN A 116 25.91 21.24 21.65
CA GLN A 116 24.54 21.60 21.95
C GLN A 116 23.60 20.43 21.64
N ALA A 117 22.55 20.25 22.45
CA ALA A 117 21.46 19.35 22.10
C ALA A 117 20.65 19.93 20.93
N MET A 118 20.18 19.05 20.05
CA MET A 118 19.23 19.41 19.00
C MET A 118 17.94 19.97 19.62
N SER A 119 17.36 20.95 18.95
CA SER A 119 15.95 21.29 19.16
C SER A 119 15.05 20.18 18.60
N LEU A 120 13.77 20.15 19.01
CA LEU A 120 12.77 19.29 18.38
C LEU A 120 12.83 19.39 16.85
N THR A 121 12.91 20.60 16.30
CA THR A 121 12.86 20.72 14.85
C THR A 121 14.13 20.26 14.15
N ASP A 122 15.30 20.47 14.76
CA ASP A 122 16.55 19.90 14.24
C ASP A 122 16.50 18.37 14.26
N PHE A 123 15.90 17.76 15.29
CA PHE A 123 15.69 16.31 15.37
C PHE A 123 14.74 15.80 14.26
N LEU A 124 13.60 16.46 14.07
CA LEU A 124 12.64 16.11 13.02
C LEU A 124 13.26 16.23 11.61
N ASP A 125 13.99 17.31 11.34
CA ASP A 125 14.66 17.55 10.05
C ASP A 125 15.82 16.57 9.78
N THR A 126 16.48 16.08 10.84
CA THR A 126 17.65 15.18 10.71
C THR A 126 17.24 13.71 10.53
N PHE A 127 16.24 13.25 11.29
CA PHE A 127 15.91 11.82 11.36
C PHE A 127 14.53 11.50 10.79
N ILE A 128 13.49 12.21 11.19
CA ILE A 128 12.11 11.76 11.01
C ILE A 128 11.58 12.10 9.61
N LYS A 129 11.74 13.36 9.17
CA LYS A 129 11.30 13.77 7.83
C LYS A 129 12.00 12.98 6.72
N PRO A 130 13.34 12.81 6.74
CA PRO A 130 14.01 11.95 5.76
C PRO A 130 13.56 10.49 5.80
N ALA A 131 13.27 9.94 6.99
CA ALA A 131 12.73 8.58 7.10
C ALA A 131 11.37 8.44 6.40
N ILE A 132 10.45 9.39 6.58
CA ILE A 132 9.14 9.39 5.90
C ILE A 132 9.30 9.61 4.38
N VAL A 133 10.28 10.41 3.94
CA VAL A 133 10.62 10.54 2.51
C VAL A 133 11.03 9.17 1.93
N LEU A 134 11.86 8.40 2.64
CA LEU A 134 12.25 7.05 2.22
C LEU A 134 11.02 6.12 2.14
N MET A 135 10.15 6.14 3.16
CA MET A 135 8.94 5.31 3.21
C MET A 135 7.97 5.56 2.06
N THR A 136 7.94 6.78 1.55
CA THR A 136 7.03 7.22 0.49
C THR A 136 7.69 7.33 -0.88
N ALA A 137 8.96 6.91 -1.02
CA ALA A 137 9.69 6.95 -2.29
C ALA A 137 9.09 6.03 -3.37
N SER A 138 9.35 6.26 -4.65
CA SER A 138 8.75 5.50 -5.75
C SER A 138 9.17 4.02 -5.81
N SER A 139 10.30 3.67 -5.21
CA SER A 139 10.88 2.33 -5.25
C SER A 139 10.74 1.61 -3.91
N GLU A 140 10.22 0.39 -3.95
CA GLU A 140 10.24 -0.58 -2.84
C GLU A 140 11.50 -1.48 -2.92
N GLY A 141 12.57 -1.03 -3.59
CA GLY A 141 13.75 -1.85 -3.89
C GLY A 141 14.79 -1.96 -2.78
N ASN A 142 14.81 -1.01 -1.85
CA ASN A 142 15.82 -0.94 -0.79
C ASN A 142 15.26 -1.47 0.52
N THR A 143 15.75 -2.62 0.96
CA THR A 143 15.38 -3.19 2.26
C THR A 143 15.60 -2.18 3.39
N GLY A 144 14.57 -1.98 4.23
CA GLY A 144 14.59 -1.06 5.36
C GLY A 144 14.03 0.35 5.07
N ASP A 145 13.79 0.72 3.82
CA ASP A 145 13.33 2.08 3.48
C ASP A 145 11.80 2.25 3.59
N PHE A 146 11.02 1.17 3.68
CA PHE A 146 9.54 1.22 3.55
C PHE A 146 8.80 0.29 4.52
N GLY A 147 9.45 -0.09 5.62
CA GLY A 147 8.84 -0.91 6.68
C GLY A 147 7.53 -0.30 7.21
N GLY A 148 6.53 -1.14 7.46
CA GLY A 148 5.22 -0.70 7.97
C GLY A 148 4.29 -0.09 6.94
N THR A 149 4.75 0.18 5.71
CA THR A 149 3.89 0.67 4.63
C THR A 149 3.11 -0.46 3.95
N PHE A 150 2.05 -0.10 3.24
CA PHE A 150 1.16 -1.07 2.59
C PHE A 150 1.41 -1.15 1.08
N ALA A 151 1.21 -2.34 0.52
CA ALA A 151 1.36 -2.60 -0.91
C ALA A 151 0.36 -3.67 -1.39
N ILE A 152 0.02 -3.62 -2.68
CA ILE A 152 -0.77 -4.67 -3.33
C ILE A 152 0.15 -5.75 -3.88
N LYS A 153 -0.20 -7.02 -3.65
CA LYS A 153 0.53 -8.17 -4.22
C LYS A 153 -0.46 -9.18 -4.79
N THR A 154 -0.02 -9.96 -5.77
CA THR A 154 -0.83 -11.00 -6.45
C THR A 154 -0.78 -12.38 -5.78
N SER A 155 0.03 -12.54 -4.73
CA SER A 155 0.14 -13.77 -3.93
C SER A 155 -0.28 -13.51 -2.50
N THR A 156 -0.83 -14.51 -1.80
CA THR A 156 -1.12 -14.45 -0.36
C THR A 156 0.11 -14.71 0.52
N SER A 157 1.27 -14.98 -0.09
CA SER A 157 2.53 -15.23 0.61
C SER A 157 3.67 -14.55 -0.16
N VAL A 158 4.25 -13.51 0.44
CA VAL A 158 5.34 -12.73 -0.14
C VAL A 158 6.40 -12.50 0.94
N THR A 159 7.65 -12.82 0.64
CA THR A 159 8.77 -12.66 1.58
C THR A 159 8.93 -11.19 2.01
N GLY A 160 9.01 -10.96 3.32
CA GLY A 160 9.17 -9.61 3.89
C GLY A 160 7.86 -8.82 3.97
N PHE A 161 6.72 -9.46 3.72
CA PHE A 161 5.41 -8.87 3.86
C PHE A 161 4.49 -9.75 4.72
N THR A 162 3.71 -9.09 5.58
CA THR A 162 2.58 -9.68 6.28
C THR A 162 1.30 -9.49 5.46
N LEU A 163 0.59 -10.58 5.16
CA LEU A 163 -0.74 -10.55 4.55
C LEU A 163 -1.74 -9.92 5.52
N ILE A 164 -2.51 -8.92 5.07
CA ILE A 164 -3.56 -8.29 5.90
C ILE A 164 -4.83 -9.13 5.92
N SER A 165 -5.22 -9.69 4.78
CA SER A 165 -6.37 -10.57 4.64
C SER A 165 -6.21 -11.50 3.44
N SER A 166 -6.71 -12.73 3.57
CA SER A 166 -6.83 -13.66 2.43
C SER A 166 -7.99 -13.33 1.50
N THR A 167 -8.82 -12.33 1.83
CA THR A 167 -9.82 -11.79 0.90
C THR A 167 -9.13 -10.87 -0.10
N ALA A 168 -9.31 -11.14 -1.39
CA ALA A 168 -8.79 -10.28 -2.44
C ALA A 168 -9.47 -8.91 -2.39
N VAL A 169 -8.67 -7.84 -2.46
CA VAL A 169 -9.16 -6.47 -2.52
C VAL A 169 -9.61 -6.06 -3.91
N PHE A 170 -9.15 -6.80 -4.93
CA PHE A 170 -9.63 -6.74 -6.30
C PHE A 170 -9.46 -8.12 -6.95
N THR A 171 -10.41 -8.52 -7.78
CA THR A 171 -10.34 -9.77 -8.57
C THR A 171 -10.66 -9.45 -10.01
N ASP A 172 -9.74 -9.74 -10.91
CA ASP A 172 -9.96 -9.67 -12.36
C ASP A 172 -10.64 -10.97 -12.81
N THR A 173 -11.84 -10.86 -13.39
CA THR A 173 -12.58 -12.00 -13.93
C THR A 173 -12.83 -11.84 -15.42
N ARG A 174 -12.83 -12.96 -16.14
CA ARG A 174 -13.05 -12.96 -17.59
C ARG A 174 -14.03 -14.04 -17.98
N ALA A 175 -14.78 -13.79 -19.05
CA ALA A 175 -15.68 -14.79 -19.63
C ALA A 175 -14.90 -16.06 -19.97
N ASP A 176 -15.34 -17.20 -19.44
CA ASP A 176 -14.76 -18.52 -19.77
C ASP A 176 -15.44 -19.07 -21.02
N THR A 177 -14.85 -18.80 -22.18
CA THR A 177 -15.44 -19.12 -23.49
C THR A 177 -15.65 -20.61 -23.71
N GLY A 178 -14.89 -21.48 -23.03
CA GLY A 178 -15.03 -22.94 -23.12
C GLY A 178 -16.25 -23.49 -22.37
N SER A 179 -16.81 -22.72 -21.44
CA SER A 179 -17.95 -23.12 -20.61
C SER A 179 -19.31 -22.72 -21.21
N TYR A 180 -19.35 -21.89 -22.25
CA TYR A 180 -20.59 -21.55 -22.96
C TYR A 180 -20.99 -22.69 -23.89
N SER A 181 -22.24 -23.14 -23.81
CA SER A 181 -22.72 -24.29 -24.59
C SER A 181 -24.01 -23.99 -25.34
N SER A 182 -24.10 -24.45 -26.59
CA SER A 182 -25.35 -24.41 -27.37
C SER A 182 -26.48 -25.15 -26.66
N ASP A 183 -26.17 -26.25 -25.96
CA ASP A 183 -27.15 -27.07 -25.26
C ASP A 183 -27.70 -26.40 -24.00
N GLN A 184 -27.10 -25.30 -23.58
CA GLN A 184 -27.54 -24.49 -22.44
C GLN A 184 -28.28 -23.21 -22.86
N ILE A 185 -28.53 -23.01 -24.17
CA ILE A 185 -29.36 -21.90 -24.64
C ILE A 185 -30.79 -22.10 -24.11
N GLY A 186 -31.16 -21.25 -23.15
CA GLY A 186 -32.46 -21.24 -22.47
C GLY A 186 -33.55 -20.52 -23.29
N THR A 187 -34.71 -20.33 -22.67
CA THR A 187 -35.83 -19.60 -23.30
C THR A 187 -35.52 -18.11 -23.45
N SER A 188 -36.37 -17.41 -24.20
CA SER A 188 -36.23 -15.97 -24.45
C SER A 188 -35.96 -15.18 -23.16
N GLY A 189 -34.93 -14.33 -23.17
CA GLY A 189 -34.55 -13.48 -22.03
C GLY A 189 -33.58 -14.11 -21.02
N THR A 190 -33.23 -15.40 -21.16
CA THR A 190 -32.23 -16.05 -20.29
C THR A 190 -30.80 -15.77 -20.74
N PHE A 191 -29.83 -15.89 -19.83
CA PHE A 191 -28.41 -15.65 -20.06
C PHE A 191 -27.61 -16.86 -19.59
N GLN A 192 -26.56 -17.21 -20.33
CA GLN A 192 -25.43 -17.96 -19.80
C GLN A 192 -24.40 -16.98 -19.24
N ASP A 193 -23.91 -17.28 -18.04
CA ASP A 193 -22.98 -16.45 -17.32
C ASP A 193 -21.86 -17.32 -16.70
N HIS A 194 -20.76 -17.44 -17.44
CA HIS A 194 -19.59 -18.25 -17.05
C HIS A 194 -18.33 -17.41 -17.09
N SER A 195 -17.53 -17.50 -16.03
CA SER A 195 -16.29 -16.75 -15.87
C SER A 195 -15.23 -17.52 -15.10
N SER A 196 -13.98 -17.19 -15.36
CA SER A 196 -12.82 -17.63 -14.60
C SER A 196 -12.10 -16.42 -13.98
N THR A 197 -11.53 -16.61 -12.80
CA THR A 197 -10.58 -15.65 -12.23
C THR A 197 -9.31 -15.64 -13.07
N VAL A 198 -8.90 -14.45 -13.50
CA VAL A 198 -7.61 -14.21 -14.15
C VAL A 198 -6.53 -13.97 -13.10
N ASN A 199 -6.83 -13.09 -12.14
CA ASN A 199 -5.89 -12.72 -11.10
C ASN A 199 -6.61 -12.23 -9.84
N ASN A 200 -5.98 -12.43 -8.69
CA ASN A 200 -6.41 -11.88 -7.41
C ASN A 200 -5.34 -10.94 -6.87
N TYR A 201 -5.78 -9.88 -6.19
CA TYR A 201 -4.91 -8.87 -5.62
C TYR A 201 -5.18 -8.74 -4.13
N TYR A 202 -4.12 -8.68 -3.32
CA TYR A 202 -4.18 -8.76 -1.87
C TYR A 202 -3.37 -7.63 -1.23
N LEU A 203 -3.94 -7.04 -0.18
CA LEU A 203 -3.26 -6.03 0.61
C LEU A 203 -2.24 -6.68 1.56
N HIS A 204 -1.02 -6.16 1.53
CA HIS A 204 0.08 -6.58 2.39
C HIS A 204 0.65 -5.37 3.12
N ARG A 205 1.27 -5.61 4.27
CA ARG A 205 2.11 -4.65 4.97
C ARG A 205 3.56 -5.14 4.95
N GLN A 206 4.49 -4.26 4.63
CA GLN A 206 5.91 -4.55 4.69
C GLN A 206 6.34 -4.80 6.14
N ASP A 207 7.11 -5.87 6.35
CA ASP A 207 7.63 -6.22 7.66
C ASP A 207 8.76 -5.27 8.11
N ALA A 208 8.97 -5.22 9.43
CA ALA A 208 10.13 -4.52 9.99
C ALA A 208 11.43 -5.18 9.52
N THR A 209 12.39 -4.37 9.11
CA THR A 209 13.77 -4.83 8.88
C THR A 209 14.60 -4.48 10.11
N ALA A 210 15.27 -5.45 10.72
CA ALA A 210 16.16 -5.17 11.83
C ALA A 210 17.34 -4.30 11.38
N ILE A 211 17.47 -3.12 12.00
CA ILE A 211 18.56 -2.18 11.75
C ILE A 211 19.37 -2.00 13.03
N THR A 212 20.69 -2.12 12.93
CA THR A 212 21.63 -1.81 14.01
C THR A 212 22.58 -0.74 13.50
N PRO A 213 22.38 0.53 13.89
CA PRO A 213 23.30 1.60 13.53
C PRO A 213 24.72 1.31 14.01
N SER A 214 25.71 1.68 13.20
CA SER A 214 27.12 1.40 13.46
C SER A 214 27.71 2.27 14.57
N LYS A 215 27.07 3.39 14.91
CA LYS A 215 27.49 4.35 15.93
C LYS A 215 26.30 4.83 16.77
N ASN A 216 26.51 4.91 18.07
CA ASN A 216 25.51 5.41 19.03
C ASN A 216 25.43 6.94 18.97
N LEU A 217 24.21 7.46 19.12
CA LEU A 217 23.97 8.88 19.32
C LEU A 217 24.35 9.29 20.74
N LEU A 218 24.74 10.55 20.93
CA LEU A 218 25.05 11.12 22.24
C LEU A 218 23.95 12.07 22.72
N TYR A 219 23.74 12.14 24.04
CA TYR A 219 22.86 13.10 24.69
C TYR A 219 23.51 13.74 25.93
N ILE A 220 22.88 14.81 26.42
CA ILE A 220 23.27 15.49 27.66
C ILE A 220 22.34 15.02 28.77
N ASP A 221 22.88 14.41 29.82
CA ASP A 221 22.09 13.96 30.96
C ASP A 221 21.71 15.11 31.93
N SER A 222 21.01 14.78 33.01
CA SER A 222 20.60 15.74 34.03
C SER A 222 21.78 16.42 34.74
N ASN A 223 22.96 15.79 34.76
CA ASN A 223 24.18 16.32 35.37
C ASN A 223 24.99 17.20 34.40
N ASN A 224 24.54 17.36 33.15
CA ASN A 224 25.27 18.00 32.04
C ASN A 224 26.44 17.18 31.52
N ASP A 225 26.46 15.87 31.77
CA ASP A 225 27.46 14.99 31.18
C ASP A 225 26.98 14.48 29.82
N LEU A 226 27.93 14.26 28.91
CA LEU A 226 27.66 13.53 27.68
C LEU A 226 27.59 12.04 27.95
N LYS A 227 26.54 11.41 27.43
CA LYS A 227 26.28 9.97 27.51
C LYS A 227 25.92 9.42 26.14
N GLU A 228 26.16 8.13 25.93
CA GLU A 228 25.64 7.40 24.77
C GLU A 228 24.20 6.96 25.05
N TYR A 229 23.31 7.14 24.07
CA TYR A 229 21.98 6.55 24.12
C TYR A 229 22.07 5.02 24.17
N ALA A 230 21.15 4.41 24.91
CA ALA A 230 20.87 2.99 24.75
C ALA A 230 20.22 2.78 23.36
N THR A 231 20.55 1.67 22.71
CA THR A 231 20.00 1.31 21.38
C THR A 231 18.99 0.15 21.43
N SER A 232 18.72 -0.33 22.65
CA SER A 232 17.68 -1.31 22.99
C SER A 232 17.49 -1.42 24.50
N GLY A 233 16.24 -1.41 24.99
CA GLY A 233 15.87 -1.84 26.35
C GLY A 233 15.04 -0.81 27.12
N ASP A 234 14.56 -1.14 28.32
CA ASP A 234 13.78 -0.24 29.20
C ASP A 234 14.63 0.88 29.86
N ASP A 235 15.79 1.22 29.28
CA ASP A 235 16.65 2.27 29.83
C ASP A 235 15.99 3.64 29.60
N ALA A 236 16.07 4.53 30.62
CA ALA A 236 15.43 5.84 30.60
C ALA A 236 15.89 6.80 29.47
N ALA A 237 16.89 6.39 28.67
CA ALA A 237 17.36 7.07 27.47
C ALA A 237 17.48 6.06 26.31
N ASP A 238 16.36 5.43 25.94
CA ASP A 238 16.25 4.68 24.68
C ASP A 238 15.88 5.64 23.53
N ILE A 239 16.84 5.88 22.64
CA ILE A 239 16.62 6.73 21.46
C ILE A 239 15.59 6.11 20.51
N THR A 240 15.41 4.79 20.54
CA THR A 240 14.48 4.09 19.65
C THR A 240 13.02 4.36 20.02
N ASP A 241 12.71 4.56 21.30
CA ASP A 241 11.40 5.02 21.76
C ASP A 241 11.11 6.44 21.27
N VAL A 242 12.10 7.33 21.35
CA VAL A 242 11.97 8.70 20.85
C VAL A 242 11.76 8.70 19.34
N LEU A 243 12.53 7.92 18.59
CA LEU A 243 12.36 7.76 17.15
C LEU A 243 10.97 7.22 16.81
N GLU A 244 10.49 6.18 17.52
CA GLU A 244 9.16 5.60 17.33
C GLU A 244 8.06 6.64 17.53
N GLN A 245 8.09 7.35 18.66
CA GLN A 245 7.08 8.35 19.00
C GLN A 245 6.98 9.41 17.90
N PHE A 246 8.09 10.00 17.49
CA PHE A 246 8.07 11.10 16.53
C PHE A 246 7.79 10.66 15.09
N ILE A 247 8.26 9.50 14.64
CA ILE A 247 7.91 9.01 13.30
C ILE A 247 6.44 8.63 13.21
N ARG A 248 5.88 8.05 14.28
CA ARG A 248 4.45 7.72 14.34
C ARG A 248 3.60 8.98 14.40
N ASP A 249 3.98 9.97 15.19
CA ASP A 249 3.29 11.26 15.27
C ASP A 249 3.29 11.95 13.91
N LEU A 250 4.48 12.20 13.34
CA LEU A 250 4.63 12.92 12.07
C LEU A 250 3.93 12.22 10.89
N ALA A 251 3.99 10.89 10.82
CA ALA A 251 3.27 10.15 9.79
C ALA A 251 1.73 10.27 9.93
N ALA A 252 1.23 10.45 11.15
CA ALA A 252 -0.19 10.42 11.48
C ALA A 252 -0.86 11.78 11.31
N SER A 253 -0.36 12.79 12.03
CA SER A 253 -0.80 14.18 11.98
C SER A 253 0.37 15.07 12.32
N ASP A 254 0.46 16.25 11.68
CA ASP A 254 1.50 17.19 12.05
C ASP A 254 0.98 18.59 12.32
N ASP A 255 1.26 19.09 13.52
CA ASP A 255 1.09 20.50 13.89
C ASP A 255 2.35 21.34 13.58
N ASN A 256 3.48 20.70 13.24
CA ASN A 256 4.83 21.29 13.18
C ASN A 256 5.47 21.36 11.77
N ALA A 257 4.99 20.62 10.77
CA ALA A 257 5.44 20.60 9.37
C ALA A 257 4.39 19.97 8.42
N ALA A 258 3.57 20.80 7.78
CA ALA A 258 2.71 20.37 6.68
C ALA A 258 3.56 19.75 5.55
N ASP A 259 3.24 18.52 5.09
CA ASP A 259 3.87 17.72 4.00
C ASP A 259 4.53 16.36 4.36
N HIS A 260 4.32 15.80 5.55
CA HIS A 260 4.87 14.49 5.94
C HIS A 260 3.83 13.49 6.47
N ASN A 261 2.54 13.81 6.43
CA ASN A 261 1.52 12.85 6.83
C ASN A 261 1.37 11.77 5.77
N ILE A 262 1.50 10.50 6.16
CA ILE A 262 1.35 9.37 5.24
C ILE A 262 -0.14 9.18 4.96
N ARG A 263 -0.50 9.12 3.68
CA ARG A 263 -1.85 8.79 3.23
C ARG A 263 -1.80 7.76 2.10
N TYR A 264 -2.87 6.98 2.01
CA TYR A 264 -3.10 6.00 0.96
C TYR A 264 -4.34 6.35 0.16
N ASN A 265 -4.32 6.03 -1.14
CA ASN A 265 -5.40 6.30 -2.06
C ASN A 265 -5.38 5.31 -3.26
N ILE A 266 -6.47 5.28 -4.03
CA ILE A 266 -6.50 4.60 -5.33
C ILE A 266 -6.39 5.66 -6.43
N ASN A 267 -5.45 5.51 -7.35
CA ASN A 267 -5.26 6.35 -8.55
C ASN A 267 -5.06 7.86 -8.31
N GLY A 268 -4.97 8.33 -7.07
CA GLY A 268 -4.72 9.72 -6.72
C GLY A 268 -3.25 10.12 -6.87
N SER A 269 -2.82 11.06 -6.03
CA SER A 269 -1.43 11.55 -5.99
C SER A 269 -0.48 10.53 -5.34
N GLY A 270 0.83 10.79 -5.50
CA GLY A 270 1.89 9.98 -4.91
C GLY A 270 2.30 8.77 -5.74
N GLU A 271 2.95 7.83 -5.07
CA GLU A 271 3.71 6.75 -5.66
C GLU A 271 2.94 5.43 -5.58
N THR A 272 2.96 4.64 -6.66
CA THR A 272 2.35 3.31 -6.70
C THR A 272 3.04 2.37 -5.70
N ARG A 273 2.26 1.51 -5.05
CA ARG A 273 2.72 0.54 -4.06
C ARG A 273 2.30 -0.89 -4.41
N GLY A 274 3.29 -1.67 -4.86
CA GLY A 274 3.11 -3.03 -5.32
C GLY A 274 2.52 -3.14 -6.73
N ASP A 275 1.74 -4.20 -6.94
CA ASP A 275 1.19 -4.57 -8.25
C ASP A 275 0.02 -3.67 -8.65
N SER A 276 -0.03 -3.25 -9.92
CA SER A 276 -1.22 -2.60 -10.49
C SER A 276 -2.35 -3.60 -10.65
N MET A 277 -3.54 -3.25 -10.17
CA MET A 277 -4.76 -4.04 -10.30
C MET A 277 -5.38 -3.77 -11.66
N VAL A 278 -5.54 -4.79 -12.51
CA VAL A 278 -5.97 -4.60 -13.91
C VAL A 278 -7.30 -5.32 -14.14
N ASP A 279 -8.30 -4.59 -14.61
CA ASP A 279 -9.56 -5.14 -15.12
C ASP A 279 -9.38 -5.53 -16.59
N THR A 280 -9.61 -6.80 -16.92
CA THR A 280 -9.50 -7.32 -18.28
C THR A 280 -10.77 -7.95 -18.80
N LYS A 281 -11.05 -7.71 -20.07
CA LYS A 281 -12.25 -8.22 -20.72
C LYS A 281 -11.94 -8.69 -22.14
N LEU A 282 -12.74 -9.62 -22.65
CA LEU A 282 -12.65 -10.01 -24.05
C LEU A 282 -13.11 -8.86 -24.95
N ASP A 283 -12.46 -8.67 -26.10
CA ASP A 283 -12.69 -7.56 -27.04
C ASP A 283 -13.56 -7.93 -28.26
N GLY A 284 -13.94 -9.19 -28.39
CA GLY A 284 -14.67 -9.68 -29.54
C GLY A 284 -16.16 -9.30 -29.54
N SER A 285 -16.75 -9.24 -30.73
CA SER A 285 -18.17 -8.93 -30.91
C SER A 285 -19.12 -10.09 -30.57
N GLY A 286 -18.56 -11.26 -30.25
CA GLY A 286 -19.27 -12.49 -29.91
C GLY A 286 -19.62 -13.38 -31.11
N THR A 287 -19.89 -14.64 -30.82
CA THR A 287 -20.25 -15.67 -31.82
C THR A 287 -21.73 -16.03 -31.70
N GLU A 288 -22.48 -15.89 -32.80
CA GLU A 288 -23.87 -16.36 -32.90
C GLU A 288 -23.90 -17.89 -32.76
N THR A 289 -24.68 -18.38 -31.81
CA THR A 289 -24.85 -19.82 -31.59
C THR A 289 -26.33 -20.16 -31.55
N ASN A 290 -26.67 -21.25 -32.23
CA ASN A 290 -28.04 -21.69 -32.44
C ASN A 290 -28.29 -23.01 -31.71
N ARG A 291 -29.53 -23.20 -31.24
CA ARG A 291 -30.01 -24.45 -30.67
C ARG A 291 -31.42 -24.73 -31.19
N PHE A 292 -31.59 -25.90 -31.79
CA PHE A 292 -32.90 -26.46 -32.05
C PHE A 292 -33.29 -27.42 -30.91
N VAL A 293 -34.39 -27.16 -30.23
CA VAL A 293 -34.84 -27.98 -29.09
C VAL A 293 -35.85 -29.04 -29.51
N GLY A 294 -36.64 -28.78 -30.55
CA GLY A 294 -37.64 -29.69 -31.11
C GLY A 294 -38.95 -28.99 -31.45
N GLY A 295 -39.72 -29.56 -32.38
CA GLY A 295 -40.97 -28.95 -32.86
C GLY A 295 -40.73 -27.56 -33.45
N ASP A 296 -41.42 -26.57 -32.88
CA ASP A 296 -41.33 -25.15 -33.24
C ASP A 296 -40.49 -24.37 -32.20
N ASP A 297 -39.38 -24.93 -31.71
CA ASP A 297 -38.51 -24.29 -30.72
C ASP A 297 -37.08 -24.13 -31.24
N TYR A 298 -36.83 -22.97 -31.85
CA TYR A 298 -35.54 -22.55 -32.36
C TYR A 298 -35.02 -21.39 -31.52
N ARG A 299 -33.79 -21.52 -31.01
CA ARG A 299 -33.20 -20.56 -30.09
C ARG A 299 -31.85 -20.09 -30.57
N SER A 300 -31.51 -18.84 -30.26
CA SER A 300 -30.21 -18.27 -30.59
C SER A 300 -29.67 -17.44 -29.43
N GLN A 301 -28.35 -17.43 -29.29
CA GLN A 301 -27.65 -16.66 -28.27
C GLN A 301 -26.24 -16.32 -28.76
N LYS A 302 -25.76 -15.12 -28.42
CA LYS A 302 -24.38 -14.70 -28.72
C LYS A 302 -23.47 -15.05 -27.56
N PHE A 303 -22.37 -15.74 -27.82
CA PHE A 303 -21.37 -16.09 -26.81
C PHE A 303 -20.13 -15.18 -26.89
N PRO A 304 -19.50 -14.82 -25.77
CA PRO A 304 -18.27 -14.02 -25.79
C PRO A 304 -17.14 -14.70 -26.59
N ASN A 305 -16.32 -13.91 -27.27
CA ASN A 305 -15.13 -14.36 -28.00
C ASN A 305 -14.07 -13.24 -28.02
N GLY A 306 -12.96 -13.46 -28.71
CA GLY A 306 -11.90 -12.46 -28.88
C GLY A 306 -10.70 -12.68 -27.97
N SER A 307 -9.88 -11.64 -27.86
CA SER A 307 -8.67 -11.63 -27.04
C SER A 307 -8.86 -10.78 -25.79
N SER A 308 -7.96 -10.94 -24.83
CA SER A 308 -7.94 -10.10 -23.63
C SER A 308 -7.56 -8.66 -23.96
N ALA A 309 -8.34 -7.70 -23.49
CA ALA A 309 -8.04 -6.27 -23.51
C ALA A 309 -8.15 -5.69 -22.10
N THR A 310 -7.28 -4.74 -21.77
CA THR A 310 -7.36 -3.97 -20.53
C THR A 310 -8.47 -2.94 -20.64
N ILE A 311 -9.38 -2.95 -19.68
CA ILE A 311 -10.46 -1.95 -19.57
C ILE A 311 -10.05 -0.83 -18.64
N SER A 312 -9.48 -1.17 -17.49
CA SER A 312 -8.99 -0.19 -16.53
C SER A 312 -7.81 -0.73 -15.72
N THR A 313 -7.07 0.21 -15.12
CA THR A 313 -5.98 -0.10 -14.19
C THR A 313 -6.16 0.76 -12.94
N PHE A 314 -6.09 0.12 -11.78
CA PHE A 314 -6.14 0.73 -10.47
C PHE A 314 -4.80 0.57 -9.77
N ASN A 315 -4.23 1.69 -9.33
CA ASN A 315 -2.97 1.73 -8.60
C ASN A 315 -3.27 2.12 -7.16
N PHE A 316 -2.91 1.24 -6.23
CA PHE A 316 -2.81 1.61 -4.82
C PHE A 316 -1.58 2.49 -4.64
N LYS A 317 -1.76 3.64 -4.01
CA LYS A 317 -0.73 4.66 -3.90
C LYS A 317 -0.54 5.12 -2.47
N ILE A 318 0.67 5.56 -2.18
CA ILE A 318 1.04 6.27 -0.96
C ILE A 318 1.47 7.69 -1.32
N ASN A 319 1.11 8.65 -0.50
CA ASN A 319 1.55 10.03 -0.61
C ASN A 319 1.90 10.61 0.76
N ARG A 320 2.55 11.78 0.69
CA ARG A 320 2.73 12.66 1.83
C ARG A 320 1.81 13.87 1.64
N GLU A 321 1.16 14.30 2.71
CA GLU A 321 0.28 15.47 2.77
C GLU A 321 0.71 16.45 3.86
#